data_AF-A0A328B3P3-F1
#
_entry.id   AF-A0A328B3P3-F1
#
_cell.length_a   1.000
_cell.length_b   1.000
_cell.length_c   1.000
_cell.angle_alpha   90.00
_cell.angle_beta   90.00
_cell.angle_gamma   90.00
#
_symmetry.space_group_name_H-M   'P 1'
#
loop_
_entity.id
_entity.type
_entity.pdbx_description
1 polymer ?
#
loop_
_entity_poly.entity_id
_entity_poly.type
_entity_poly.pdbx_seq_one_letter_code
_entity_poly.pdbx_strand_id
1 'polypeptide(L)'
;MADRIFRLSNTPLGTVLVKFYQVDPYSDEEFQRVRARDFLQATLPGSGQPWGFALCQGRVAANNVLPEAVARLHAQCPYCTAVRIERAG
;
A
#
# COMPACT_ATOMS: atom_id res chain seq x y z
N MET A 1 4.26 -9.38 -2.60
CA MET A 1 4.89 -8.05 -2.52
C MET A 1 3.97 -7.03 -3.14
N ALA A 2 4.02 -5.78 -2.69
CA ALA A 2 3.35 -4.67 -3.38
C ALA A 2 3.91 -4.47 -4.79
N ASP A 3 3.05 -4.17 -5.76
CA ASP A 3 3.42 -3.93 -7.16
C ASP A 3 4.10 -2.57 -7.34
N ARG A 4 3.66 -1.57 -6.57
CA ARG A 4 4.27 -0.24 -6.52
C ARG A 4 4.31 0.25 -5.08
N ILE A 5 5.44 0.85 -4.71
CA ILE A 5 5.63 1.48 -3.41
C ILE A 5 6.12 2.91 -3.64
N PHE A 6 5.43 3.87 -3.05
CA PHE A 6 5.82 5.28 -3.08
C PHE A 6 6.02 5.80 -1.67
N ARG A 7 7.07 6.60 -1.46
CA ARG A 7 7.29 7.34 -0.22
C ARG A 7 6.83 8.78 -0.44
N LEU A 8 5.84 9.22 0.33
CA LEU A 8 5.37 10.59 0.36
C LEU A 8 5.84 11.26 1.65
N SER A 9 6.72 12.25 1.51
CA SER A 9 7.18 13.10 2.61
C SER A 9 6.34 14.38 2.69
N ASN A 10 6.40 15.08 3.83
CA ASN A 10 5.72 16.38 4.03
C ASN A 10 4.20 16.34 3.83
N THR A 11 3.56 15.20 4.16
CA THR A 11 2.10 15.14 4.20
C THR A 11 1.58 15.63 5.56
N PRO A 12 0.30 16.00 5.69
CA PRO A 12 -0.31 16.29 6.99
C PRO A 12 -0.21 15.14 8.01
N LEU A 13 0.08 13.92 7.54
CA LEU A 13 0.24 12.71 8.36
C LEU A 13 1.71 12.36 8.62
N GLY A 14 2.64 13.25 8.27
CA GLY A 14 4.09 13.02 8.28
C GLY A 14 4.58 12.36 7.00
N THR A 15 5.55 11.46 7.12
CA THR A 15 6.00 10.64 5.99
C THR A 15 5.18 9.35 5.94
N VAL A 16 4.63 9.03 4.78
CA VAL A 16 3.82 7.81 4.57
C VAL A 16 4.36 6.99 3.40
N LEU A 17 4.12 5.68 3.45
CA LEU A 17 4.36 4.76 2.36
C LEU A 17 3.02 4.35 1.75
N VAL A 18 2.86 4.55 0.45
CA VAL A 18 1.69 4.13 -0.33
C VAL A 18 2.08 2.91 -1.13
N LYS A 19 1.50 1.76 -0.78
CA LYS A 19 1.72 0.48 -1.43
C LYS A 19 0.49 0.11 -2.24
N PHE A 20 0.66 -0.15 -3.53
CA PHE A 20 -0.41 -0.63 -4.41
C PHE A 20 -0.24 -2.11 -4.70
N TYR A 21 -1.37 -2.79 -4.85
CA TYR A 21 -1.43 -4.22 -5.15
C TYR A 21 -2.43 -4.49 -6.27
N GLN A 22 -2.04 -5.36 -7.18
CA GLN A 22 -2.92 -5.97 -8.16
C GLN A 22 -3.59 -7.20 -7.53
N VAL A 23 -4.90 -7.10 -7.31
CA VAL A 23 -5.75 -8.20 -6.84
C VAL A 23 -6.92 -8.31 -7.81
N ASP A 24 -6.91 -9.30 -8.69
CA ASP A 24 -7.92 -9.47 -9.74
C ASP A 24 -8.45 -10.92 -9.77
N PRO A 25 -9.76 -11.15 -9.51
CA PRO A 25 -10.74 -10.15 -9.06
C PRO A 25 -10.44 -9.69 -7.62
N TYR A 26 -10.76 -8.43 -7.29
CA TYR A 26 -10.60 -7.97 -5.90
C TYR A 26 -11.58 -8.71 -4.98
N SER A 27 -11.02 -9.36 -3.95
CA SER A 27 -11.73 -9.73 -2.73
C SER A 27 -10.87 -9.38 -1.52
N ASP A 28 -11.51 -9.16 -0.36
CA ASP A 28 -10.76 -8.88 0.87
C ASP A 28 -9.91 -10.09 1.28
N GLU A 29 -10.37 -11.30 1.00
CA GLU A 29 -9.61 -12.53 1.29
C GLU A 29 -8.33 -12.61 0.46
N GLU A 30 -8.41 -12.38 -0.86
CA GLU A 30 -7.25 -12.37 -1.74
C GLU A 30 -6.28 -11.24 -1.38
N PHE A 31 -6.80 -10.07 -1.04
CA PHE A 31 -5.96 -8.97 -0.59
C PHE A 31 -5.23 -9.30 0.73
N GLN A 32 -5.89 -9.99 1.67
CA GLN A 32 -5.25 -10.46 2.91
C GLN A 32 -4.14 -11.48 2.61
N ARG A 33 -4.34 -12.40 1.66
CA ARG A 33 -3.30 -13.36 1.23
C ARG A 33 -2.08 -12.65 0.66
N VAL A 34 -2.29 -11.70 -0.25
CA VAL A 34 -1.21 -10.89 -0.85
C VAL A 34 -0.47 -10.09 0.22
N ARG A 35 -1.20 -9.46 1.15
CA ARG A 35 -0.61 -8.73 2.28
C ARG A 35 0.16 -9.61 3.24
N ALA A 36 -0.32 -10.82 3.55
CA ALA A 36 0.39 -11.75 4.42
C ALA A 36 1.73 -12.15 3.81
N ARG A 37 1.77 -12.39 2.49
CA ARG A 37 3.02 -12.64 1.77
C ARG A 37 3.97 -11.44 1.80
N ASP A 38 3.45 -10.24 1.58
CA ASP A 38 4.22 -8.98 1.63
C ASP A 38 4.80 -8.75 3.03
N PHE A 39 4.00 -8.98 4.08
CA PHE A 39 4.43 -8.92 5.47
C PHE A 39 5.58 -9.88 5.75
N LEU A 40 5.40 -11.17 5.42
CA LEU A 40 6.43 -12.18 5.65
C LEU A 40 7.75 -11.77 5.00
N GLN A 41 7.71 -11.34 3.73
CA GLN A 41 8.89 -10.86 3.00
C GLN A 41 9.53 -9.64 3.68
N ALA A 42 8.73 -8.68 4.14
CA ALA A 42 9.23 -7.48 4.80
C ALA A 42 9.84 -7.76 6.17
N THR A 43 9.32 -8.75 6.91
CA THR A 43 9.83 -9.11 8.24
C THR A 43 11.00 -10.08 8.25
N LEU A 44 11.42 -10.59 7.09
CA LEU A 44 12.62 -11.42 7.02
C LEU A 44 13.86 -10.60 7.46
N PRO A 45 14.74 -11.17 8.29
CA PRO A 45 16.00 -10.51 8.65
C PRO A 45 16.79 -10.11 7.40
N GLY A 46 17.19 -8.85 7.32
CA GLY A 46 17.97 -8.32 6.19
C GLY A 46 17.16 -7.97 4.93
N SER A 47 15.82 -8.05 4.96
CA SER A 47 14.98 -7.72 3.80
C SER A 47 15.12 -6.25 3.34
N GLY A 48 15.38 -5.33 4.29
CA GLY A 48 15.37 -3.88 4.07
C GLY A 48 14.01 -3.31 3.63
N GLN A 49 12.97 -4.14 3.58
CA GLN A 49 11.65 -3.75 3.09
C GLN A 49 10.83 -3.16 4.25
N PRO A 50 10.25 -1.96 4.08
CA PRO A 50 9.53 -1.31 5.16
C PRO A 50 8.17 -1.97 5.39
N TRP A 51 7.85 -2.23 6.66
CA TRP A 51 6.52 -2.63 7.10
C TRP A 51 6.12 -1.84 8.33
N GLY A 52 5.08 -1.02 8.21
CA GLY A 52 4.60 -0.15 9.27
C GLY A 52 3.14 -0.35 9.63
N PHE A 53 2.68 0.47 10.59
CA PHE A 53 1.28 0.57 10.96
C PHE A 53 0.46 1.15 9.79
N ALA A 54 -0.62 0.45 9.41
CA ALA A 54 -1.50 0.89 8.34
C ALA A 54 -2.47 1.97 8.82
N LEU A 55 -2.46 3.10 8.11
CA LEU A 55 -3.45 4.17 8.22
C LEU A 55 -4.71 3.87 7.40
N CYS A 56 -4.54 3.19 6.27
CA CYS A 56 -5.62 2.78 5.38
C CYS A 56 -5.22 1.50 4.65
N GLN A 57 -6.17 0.63 4.35
CA GLN A 57 -5.96 -0.53 3.50
C GLN A 57 -7.29 -1.02 2.90
N GLY A 58 -7.26 -1.48 1.65
CA GLY A 58 -8.43 -2.05 0.97
C GLY A 58 -8.46 -1.67 -0.51
N ARG A 59 -9.65 -1.61 -1.10
CA ARG A 59 -9.83 -1.15 -2.48
C ARG A 59 -9.30 0.27 -2.67
N VAL A 60 -8.60 0.52 -3.78
CA VAL A 60 -8.13 1.88 -4.13
C VAL A 60 -9.31 2.88 -4.15
N ALA A 61 -10.45 2.47 -4.72
CA ALA A 61 -11.64 3.31 -4.82
C ALA A 61 -12.28 3.67 -3.46
N ALA A 62 -11.97 2.92 -2.40
CA ALA A 62 -12.48 3.17 -1.05
C ALA A 62 -11.50 3.98 -0.18
N ASN A 63 -10.33 4.38 -0.72
CA ASN A 63 -9.33 5.12 0.04
C ASN A 63 -9.79 6.54 0.36
N ASN A 64 -9.70 6.90 1.64
CA ASN A 64 -10.00 8.24 2.16
C ASN A 64 -8.77 8.98 2.71
N VAL A 65 -7.58 8.36 2.65
CA VAL A 65 -6.33 8.96 3.13
C VAL A 65 -5.55 9.55 1.96
N LEU A 66 -5.33 10.87 1.99
CA LEU A 66 -4.64 11.63 0.94
C LEU A 66 -5.20 11.32 -0.48
N PRO A 67 -6.52 11.40 -0.69
CA PRO A 67 -7.18 10.86 -1.88
C PRO A 67 -6.62 11.42 -3.19
N GLU A 68 -6.32 12.73 -3.27
CA GLU A 68 -5.78 13.31 -4.51
C GLU A 68 -4.35 12.82 -4.79
N ALA A 69 -3.52 12.68 -3.75
CA ALA A 69 -2.16 12.18 -3.91
C ALA A 69 -2.17 10.70 -4.33
N VAL A 70 -3.00 9.89 -3.69
CA VAL A 70 -3.15 8.47 -4.00
C VAL A 70 -3.70 8.27 -5.42
N ALA A 71 -4.68 9.07 -5.85
CA ALA A 71 -5.20 9.02 -7.22
C ALA A 71 -4.10 9.33 -8.27
N ARG A 72 -3.27 10.36 -8.02
CA ARG A 72 -2.13 10.68 -8.91
C ARG A 72 -1.09 9.56 -8.95
N LEU A 73 -0.80 8.92 -7.83
CA LEU A 73 0.12 7.78 -7.80
C LEU A 73 -0.47 6.53 -8.47
N HIS A 74 -1.78 6.30 -8.30
CA HIS A 74 -2.50 5.18 -8.90
C HIS A 74 -2.48 5.24 -10.43
N ALA A 75 -2.38 6.43 -11.03
CA ALA A 75 -2.18 6.57 -12.47
C ALA A 75 -0.91 5.87 -13.00
N GLN A 76 0.08 5.59 -12.14
CA GLN A 76 1.28 4.80 -12.49
C GLN A 76 1.07 3.28 -12.37
N CYS A 77 -0.06 2.84 -11.80
CA CYS A 77 -0.50 1.45 -11.72
C CYS A 77 -2.02 1.34 -11.92
N PRO A 78 -2.55 1.58 -13.13
CA PRO A 78 -3.99 1.59 -13.38
C PRO A 78 -4.66 0.23 -13.14
N TYR A 79 -3.88 -0.85 -13.19
CA TYR A 79 -4.33 -2.23 -12.94
C TYR A 79 -4.31 -2.61 -11.45
N CYS A 80 -3.73 -1.79 -10.57
CA CYS A 80 -3.76 -2.04 -9.13
C CYS A 80 -5.18 -1.80 -8.60
N THR A 81 -5.71 -2.75 -7.85
CA THR A 81 -7.09 -2.70 -7.32
C THR A 81 -7.13 -2.43 -5.83
N ALA A 82 -6.02 -2.67 -5.12
CA ALA A 82 -5.90 -2.46 -3.69
C ALA A 82 -4.74 -1.50 -3.34
N VAL A 83 -4.87 -0.84 -2.19
CA VAL A 83 -3.86 0.04 -1.61
C VAL A 83 -3.69 -0.26 -0.13
N ARG A 84 -2.47 -0.07 0.37
CA ARG A 84 -2.15 -0.02 1.80
C ARG A 84 -1.29 1.21 2.03
N ILE A 85 -1.68 2.05 2.99
CA ILE A 85 -0.97 3.28 3.34
C ILE A 85 -0.45 3.11 4.75
N GLU A 86 0.85 3.25 4.93
CA GLU A 86 1.55 3.06 6.20
C GLU A 86 2.22 4.36 6.64
N ARG A 87 2.36 4.59 7.95
CA ARG A 87 3.33 5.60 8.41
C ARG A 87 4.74 5.06 8.18
N ALA A 88 5.60 5.89 7.59
CA ALA A 88 7.03 5.60 7.57
C ALA A 88 7.56 5.87 8.99
N GLY A 89 7.91 4.81 9.70
CA GLY A 89 8.69 4.87 10.93
C GLY A 89 10.14 5.28 10.69
#